data_AF-A0A7E4W4R1-F1
#
_entry.id   AF-A0A7E4W4R1-F1
#
_cell.length_a   1.000
_cell.length_b   1.000
_cell.length_c   1.000
_cell.angle_alpha   90.00
_cell.angle_beta   90.00
_cell.angle_gamma   90.00
#
_symmetry.space_group_name_H-M   'P 1'
#
loop_
_entity.id
_entity.type
_entity.pdbx_description
1 polymer ?
#
loop_
_entity_poly.entity_id
_entity_poly.type
_entity_poly.pdbx_seq_one_letter_code
_entity_poly.pdbx_strand_id
1 'polypeptide(L)'
;MSFMESIFGRRKTPQELLRQNQRALNKAMRELDRERQRLEGQESKIIADIKKMAKMGQMNSVRVMAKDLVRTRQYVKKFINMRANIQAVSLKVQTLKSQDAMAQAMKGVTRAMQSMNKQLNLPQIQKIMMEFEKQTEIMDMKEEMMGDAIDDAMGDADDEEETEQVVAQVLDELGIQMSEELSGLPSADNALASGTKKQQPVAAEAAVSDADADLQARLEMLRKN
;
A
#
# COMPACT_ATOMS: atom_id res chain seq x y z
N MET A 1 -6.08 50.08 -18.83
CA MET A 1 -5.49 48.76 -18.54
C MET A 1 -4.40 48.51 -19.58
N SER A 2 -3.17 48.26 -19.14
CA SER A 2 -1.94 48.54 -19.91
C SER A 2 -1.52 47.43 -20.88
N PHE A 3 -1.18 47.82 -22.11
CA PHE A 3 -0.61 47.00 -23.20
C PHE A 3 0.64 46.20 -22.79
N MET A 4 1.37 46.68 -21.78
CA MET A 4 2.54 46.01 -21.20
C MET A 4 2.21 44.71 -20.45
N GLU A 5 0.96 44.56 -20.00
CA GLU A 5 0.45 43.37 -19.31
C GLU A 5 0.16 42.20 -20.29
N SER A 6 -0.03 42.53 -21.58
CA SER A 6 -0.35 41.57 -22.65
C SER A 6 0.90 40.90 -23.26
N ILE A 7 2.08 41.51 -23.10
CA ILE A 7 3.33 41.03 -23.73
C ILE A 7 4.19 40.21 -22.76
N PHE A 8 4.14 40.47 -21.45
CA PHE A 8 5.00 39.79 -20.47
C PHE A 8 4.33 38.69 -19.64
N GLY A 9 3.03 38.47 -19.82
CA GLY A 9 2.25 37.56 -18.97
C GLY A 9 2.17 38.07 -17.54
N ARG A 10 0.96 38.14 -16.97
CA ARG A 10 0.81 38.48 -15.55
C ARG A 10 1.61 37.48 -14.71
N ARG A 11 2.63 37.96 -14.00
CA ARG A 11 3.30 37.17 -12.96
C ARG A 11 2.21 36.78 -11.96
N LYS A 12 1.95 35.48 -11.85
CA LYS A 12 0.91 34.95 -10.96
C LYS A 12 1.17 35.45 -9.55
N THR A 13 0.13 35.93 -8.90
CA THR A 13 0.23 36.33 -7.49
C THR A 13 0.50 35.08 -6.62
N PRO A 14 1.12 35.23 -5.44
CA PRO A 14 1.32 34.11 -4.51
C PRO A 14 0.02 33.33 -4.22
N GLN A 15 -1.12 34.03 -4.13
CA GLN A 15 -2.43 33.41 -3.95
C GLN A 15 -2.90 32.60 -5.15
N GLU A 16 -2.64 33.08 -6.38
CA GLU A 16 -2.94 32.32 -7.60
C GLU A 16 -2.06 31.07 -7.72
N LEU A 17 -0.78 31.16 -7.35
CA LEU A 17 0.14 30.03 -7.28
C LEU A 17 -0.32 28.98 -6.27
N LEU A 18 -0.67 29.38 -5.04
CA LEU A 18 -1.20 28.48 -4.01
C LEU A 18 -2.50 27.79 -4.48
N ARG A 19 -3.42 28.53 -5.11
CA ARG A 19 -4.65 27.96 -5.68
C ARG A 19 -4.37 26.99 -6.83
N GLN A 20 -3.41 27.30 -7.70
CA GLN A 20 -3.03 26.43 -8.81
C GLN A 20 -2.39 25.14 -8.29
N ASN A 21 -1.48 25.23 -7.31
CA ASN A 21 -0.84 24.09 -6.68
C ASN A 21 -1.86 23.21 -5.98
N GLN A 22 -2.80 23.77 -5.22
CA GLN A 22 -3.89 23.00 -4.61
C GLN A 22 -4.70 22.19 -5.64
N ARG A 23 -5.01 22.80 -6.79
CA ARG A 23 -5.73 22.12 -7.88
C ARG A 23 -4.89 21.01 -8.50
N ALA A 24 -3.59 21.24 -8.68
CA ALA A 24 -2.67 20.24 -9.22
C ALA A 24 -2.54 19.04 -8.26
N LEU A 25 -2.38 19.29 -6.96
CA LEU A 25 -2.33 18.25 -5.93
C LEU A 25 -3.63 17.43 -5.88
N ASN A 26 -4.80 18.10 -5.92
CA ASN A 26 -6.09 17.41 -5.99
C ASN A 26 -6.27 16.57 -7.26
N LYS A 27 -5.74 17.04 -8.39
CA LYS A 27 -5.76 16.27 -9.64
C LYS A 27 -4.86 15.03 -9.52
N ALA A 28 -3.65 15.19 -8.99
CA ALA A 28 -2.71 14.11 -8.76
C ALA A 28 -3.31 13.04 -7.83
N MET A 29 -3.93 13.43 -6.70
CA MET A 29 -4.61 12.46 -5.81
C MET A 29 -5.64 11.60 -6.55
N ARG A 30 -6.48 12.20 -7.39
CA ARG A 30 -7.49 11.47 -8.19
C ARG A 30 -6.88 10.57 -9.26
N GLU A 31 -5.72 10.94 -9.77
CA GLU A 31 -4.98 10.13 -10.75
C GLU A 31 -4.36 8.91 -10.06
N LEU A 32 -3.75 9.11 -8.88
CA LEU A 32 -3.27 8.01 -8.04
C LEU A 32 -4.39 7.05 -7.62
N ASP A 33 -5.56 7.58 -7.22
CA ASP A 33 -6.72 6.74 -6.86
C ASP A 33 -7.19 5.88 -8.05
N ARG A 34 -7.18 6.44 -9.26
CA ARG A 34 -7.56 5.70 -10.48
C ARG A 34 -6.55 4.62 -10.85
N GLU A 35 -5.26 4.94 -10.74
CA GLU A 35 -4.21 3.96 -11.02
C GLU A 35 -4.20 2.83 -9.97
N ARG A 36 -4.44 3.16 -8.69
CA ARG A 36 -4.63 2.17 -7.63
C ARG A 36 -5.79 1.23 -7.97
N GLN A 37 -6.96 1.75 -8.33
CA GLN A 37 -8.12 0.92 -8.71
C GLN A 37 -7.83 0.04 -9.93
N ARG A 38 -7.04 0.53 -10.89
CA ARG A 38 -6.60 -0.27 -12.04
C ARG A 38 -5.70 -1.43 -11.59
N LEU A 39 -4.76 -1.19 -10.69
CA LEU A 39 -3.88 -2.21 -10.12
C LEU A 39 -4.66 -3.23 -9.27
N GLU A 40 -5.61 -2.80 -8.44
CA GLU A 40 -6.53 -3.68 -7.69
C GLU A 40 -7.33 -4.59 -8.66
N GLY A 41 -7.77 -4.04 -9.80
CA GLY A 41 -8.42 -4.82 -10.85
C GLY A 41 -7.48 -5.81 -11.56
N GLN A 42 -6.20 -5.49 -11.71
CA GLN A 42 -5.19 -6.42 -12.22
C GLN A 42 -4.88 -7.52 -11.20
N GLU A 43 -4.77 -7.16 -9.91
CA GLU A 43 -4.56 -8.10 -8.81
C GLU A 43 -5.62 -9.21 -8.82
N SER A 44 -6.90 -8.83 -8.90
CA SER A 44 -8.02 -9.79 -8.97
C SER A 44 -7.92 -10.75 -10.17
N LYS A 45 -7.47 -10.25 -11.34
CA LYS A 45 -7.25 -11.08 -12.54
C LYS A 45 -6.07 -12.03 -12.36
N ILE A 46 -4.95 -11.55 -11.83
CA ILE A 46 -3.77 -12.38 -11.55
C ILE A 46 -4.15 -13.51 -10.59
N ILE A 47 -4.94 -13.24 -9.54
CA ILE A 47 -5.43 -14.28 -8.62
C ILE A 47 -6.27 -15.33 -9.36
N ALA A 48 -7.18 -14.91 -10.25
CA ALA A 48 -8.00 -15.82 -11.03
C ALA A 48 -7.16 -16.70 -12.00
N ASP A 49 -6.14 -16.10 -12.62
CA ASP A 49 -5.22 -16.82 -13.51
C ASP A 49 -4.34 -17.80 -12.73
N ILE A 50 -3.81 -17.42 -11.56
CA ILE A 50 -3.07 -18.31 -10.66
C ILE A 50 -3.95 -19.52 -10.30
N LYS A 51 -5.21 -19.30 -9.91
CA LYS A 51 -6.18 -20.37 -9.60
C LYS A 51 -6.34 -21.34 -10.76
N LYS A 52 -6.51 -20.81 -11.97
CA LYS A 52 -6.69 -21.62 -13.19
C LYS A 52 -5.44 -22.45 -13.49
N MET A 53 -4.25 -21.86 -13.40
CA MET A 53 -2.99 -22.54 -13.70
C MET A 53 -2.62 -23.57 -12.63
N ALA A 54 -2.98 -23.33 -11.37
CA ALA A 54 -2.85 -24.29 -10.28
C ALA A 54 -3.73 -25.53 -10.52
N LYS A 55 -5.00 -25.35 -10.93
CA LYS A 55 -5.90 -26.46 -11.32
C LYS A 55 -5.34 -27.29 -12.49
N MET A 56 -4.58 -26.68 -13.38
CA MET A 56 -3.90 -27.36 -14.50
C MET A 56 -2.56 -28.01 -14.12
N GLY A 57 -2.12 -27.91 -12.86
CA GLY A 57 -0.84 -28.47 -12.39
C GLY A 57 0.41 -27.73 -12.89
N GLN A 58 0.26 -26.53 -13.47
CA GLN A 58 1.37 -25.78 -14.06
C GLN A 58 2.10 -24.93 -13.02
N MET A 59 2.83 -25.60 -12.12
CA MET A 59 3.43 -24.96 -10.93
C MET A 59 4.50 -23.91 -11.25
N ASN A 60 5.23 -24.05 -12.36
CA ASN A 60 6.20 -23.03 -12.80
C ASN A 60 5.52 -21.71 -13.18
N SER A 61 4.41 -21.78 -13.91
CA SER A 61 3.61 -20.60 -14.29
C SER A 61 2.98 -19.93 -13.08
N VAL A 62 2.46 -20.75 -12.15
CA VAL A 62 1.91 -20.31 -10.87
C VAL A 62 2.95 -19.52 -10.05
N ARG A 63 4.19 -20.01 -9.95
CA ARG A 63 5.27 -19.30 -9.24
C ARG A 63 5.59 -17.93 -9.86
N VAL A 64 5.62 -17.85 -11.19
CA VAL A 64 5.88 -16.58 -11.90
C VAL A 64 4.75 -15.58 -11.66
N MET A 65 3.49 -16.02 -11.79
CA MET A 65 2.33 -15.17 -11.55
C MET A 65 2.20 -14.75 -10.08
N ALA A 66 2.58 -15.61 -9.13
CA ALA A 66 2.59 -15.27 -7.71
C ALA A 66 3.59 -14.15 -7.40
N LYS A 67 4.77 -14.14 -8.03
CA LYS A 67 5.71 -13.01 -7.92
C LYS A 67 5.11 -11.70 -8.45
N ASP A 68 4.38 -11.78 -9.57
CA ASP A 68 3.69 -10.62 -10.15
C ASP A 68 2.55 -10.11 -9.27
N LEU A 69 1.84 -11.02 -8.59
CA LEU A 69 0.83 -10.69 -7.59
C LEU A 69 1.43 -9.88 -6.43
N VAL A 70 2.52 -10.37 -5.84
CA VAL A 70 3.18 -9.66 -4.72
C VAL A 70 3.68 -8.28 -5.17
N ARG A 71 4.30 -8.20 -6.35
CA ARG A 71 4.73 -6.92 -6.92
C ARG A 71 3.55 -5.96 -7.11
N THR A 72 2.40 -6.44 -7.58
CA THR A 72 1.19 -5.64 -7.76
C THR A 72 0.67 -5.11 -6.42
N ARG A 73 0.62 -5.97 -5.38
CA ARG A 73 0.27 -5.55 -4.00
C ARG A 73 1.23 -4.51 -3.44
N GLN A 74 2.53 -4.68 -3.67
CA GLN A 74 3.56 -3.71 -3.29
C GLN A 74 3.30 -2.34 -3.94
N TYR A 75 2.95 -2.33 -5.22
CA TYR A 75 2.59 -1.10 -5.91
C TYR A 75 1.32 -0.48 -5.33
N VAL A 76 0.27 -1.25 -5.07
CA VAL A 76 -0.96 -0.75 -4.41
C VAL A 76 -0.62 -0.06 -3.07
N LYS A 77 0.20 -0.69 -2.22
CA LYS A 77 0.68 -0.11 -0.94
C LYS A 77 1.44 1.20 -1.19
N LYS A 78 2.37 1.23 -2.16
CA LYS A 78 3.12 2.43 -2.55
C LYS A 78 2.20 3.57 -3.04
N PHE A 79 1.15 3.26 -3.79
CA PHE A 79 0.15 4.25 -4.24
C PHE A 79 -0.67 4.82 -3.07
N ILE A 80 -1.00 4.00 -2.06
CA ILE A 80 -1.68 4.46 -0.83
C ILE A 80 -0.78 5.43 -0.05
N ASN A 81 0.48 5.06 0.17
CA ASN A 81 1.45 5.91 0.86
C ASN A 81 1.71 7.22 0.10
N MET A 82 1.88 7.15 -1.22
CA MET A 82 2.07 8.34 -2.05
C MET A 82 0.83 9.28 -2.02
N ARG A 83 -0.39 8.73 -2.02
CA ARG A 83 -1.61 9.53 -1.83
C ARG A 83 -1.61 10.22 -0.47
N ALA A 84 -1.27 9.52 0.60
CA ALA A 84 -1.20 10.08 1.95
C ALA A 84 -0.18 11.24 2.01
N ASN A 85 0.99 11.08 1.39
CA ASN A 85 2.01 12.13 1.31
C ASN A 85 1.51 13.36 0.53
N ILE A 86 0.84 13.18 -0.62
CA ILE A 86 0.26 14.30 -1.37
C ILE A 86 -0.84 14.99 -0.56
N GLN A 87 -1.65 14.24 0.19
CA GLN A 87 -2.67 14.80 1.07
C GLN A 87 -2.05 15.63 2.20
N ALA A 88 -0.95 15.17 2.81
CA ALA A 88 -0.21 15.94 3.80
C ALA A 88 0.32 17.27 3.21
N VAL A 89 0.93 17.22 2.02
CA VAL A 89 1.39 18.43 1.31
C VAL A 89 0.22 19.37 0.98
N SER A 90 -0.93 18.81 0.56
CA SER A 90 -2.15 19.57 0.27
C SER A 90 -2.69 20.30 1.50
N LEU A 91 -2.62 19.68 2.68
CA LEU A 91 -2.95 20.32 3.96
C LEU A 91 -1.96 21.43 4.31
N LYS A 92 -0.66 21.20 4.12
CA LYS A 92 0.37 22.23 4.35
C LYS A 92 0.16 23.45 3.44
N VAL A 93 -0.17 23.25 2.17
CA VAL A 93 -0.51 24.34 1.23
C VAL A 93 -1.78 25.09 1.68
N GLN A 94 -2.78 24.39 2.22
CA GLN A 94 -3.96 25.02 2.80
C GLN A 94 -3.62 25.86 4.03
N THR A 95 -2.74 25.39 4.92
CA THR A 95 -2.23 26.16 6.06
C THR A 95 -1.49 27.41 5.60
N LEU A 96 -0.59 27.29 4.61
CA LEU A 96 0.13 28.43 4.03
C LEU A 96 -0.81 29.49 3.44
N LYS A 97 -1.90 29.06 2.80
CA LYS A 97 -2.92 29.98 2.28
C LYS A 97 -3.62 30.77 3.40
N SER A 98 -3.92 30.12 4.53
CA SER A 98 -4.50 30.80 5.70
C SER A 98 -3.50 31.76 6.35
N GLN A 99 -2.23 31.37 6.43
CA GLN A 99 -1.15 32.24 6.91
C GLN A 99 -0.94 33.46 6.00
N ASP A 100 -0.97 33.32 4.68
CA ASP A 100 -0.89 34.45 3.74
C ASP A 100 -2.07 35.43 3.93
N ALA A 101 -3.29 34.91 4.09
CA ALA A 101 -4.46 35.75 4.37
C ALA A 101 -4.33 36.50 5.70
N MET A 102 -3.82 35.84 6.75
CA MET A 102 -3.54 36.47 8.03
C MET A 102 -2.45 37.53 7.92
N ALA A 103 -1.36 37.26 7.20
CA ALA A 103 -0.29 38.22 6.96
C ALA A 103 -0.79 39.45 6.18
N GLN A 104 -1.68 39.27 5.20
CA GLN A 104 -2.32 40.38 4.51
C GLN A 104 -3.23 41.21 5.41
N ALA A 105 -4.03 40.55 6.27
CA ALA A 105 -4.87 41.23 7.25
C ALA A 105 -4.01 41.99 8.27
N MET A 106 -2.96 41.37 8.81
CA MET A 106 -2.00 42.01 9.69
C MET A 106 -1.31 43.17 9.01
N LYS A 107 -0.92 43.09 7.73
CA LYS A 107 -0.37 44.24 7.00
C LYS A 107 -1.33 45.42 6.92
N GLY A 108 -2.64 45.16 6.78
CA GLY A 108 -3.69 46.19 6.85
C GLY A 108 -3.81 46.79 8.25
N VAL A 109 -3.84 45.94 9.27
CA VAL A 109 -3.89 46.34 10.69
C VAL A 109 -2.63 47.11 11.09
N THR A 110 -1.43 46.68 10.69
CA THR A 110 -0.17 47.38 10.95
C THR A 110 -0.11 48.72 10.23
N ARG A 111 -0.67 48.86 9.03
CA ARG A 111 -0.79 50.18 8.37
C ARG A 111 -1.73 51.11 9.13
N ALA A 112 -2.90 50.60 9.56
CA ALA A 112 -3.84 51.35 10.38
C ALA A 112 -3.21 51.71 11.75
N MET A 113 -2.51 50.77 12.38
CA MET A 113 -1.74 50.97 13.60
C MET A 113 -0.58 51.93 13.38
N GLN A 114 0.13 51.93 12.26
CA GLN A 114 1.18 52.92 11.96
C GLN A 114 0.60 54.31 11.79
N SER A 115 -0.56 54.44 11.14
CA SER A 115 -1.27 55.73 11.06
C SER A 115 -1.77 56.21 12.43
N MET A 116 -2.19 55.28 13.29
CA MET A 116 -2.63 55.55 14.66
C MET A 116 -1.46 55.78 15.62
N ASN A 117 -0.32 55.12 15.38
CA ASN A 117 0.90 55.20 16.20
C ASN A 117 1.74 56.45 15.88
N LYS A 118 1.58 57.02 14.68
CA LYS A 118 1.96 58.42 14.44
C LYS A 118 1.22 59.40 15.38
N GLN A 119 0.14 58.95 16.04
CA GLN A 119 -0.62 59.73 17.00
C GLN A 119 -0.50 59.21 18.46
N LEU A 120 -0.06 57.96 18.71
CA LEU A 120 0.12 57.37 20.06
C LEU A 120 1.27 56.34 20.15
N ASN A 121 2.01 56.32 21.27
CA ASN A 121 3.35 55.69 21.47
C ASN A 121 3.55 54.19 21.16
N LEU A 122 4.81 53.88 20.76
CA LEU A 122 5.39 52.71 20.08
C LEU A 122 5.70 51.36 20.82
N PRO A 123 5.56 51.13 22.15
CA PRO A 123 6.09 49.90 22.79
C PRO A 123 5.32 48.57 22.57
N GLN A 124 4.02 48.60 22.28
CA GLN A 124 3.17 47.39 22.37
C GLN A 124 3.24 46.48 21.12
N ILE A 125 3.61 47.02 19.95
CA ILE A 125 3.65 46.27 18.68
C ILE A 125 4.84 45.31 18.62
N GLN A 126 6.00 45.70 19.17
CA GLN A 126 7.19 44.83 19.22
C GLN A 126 6.93 43.56 20.04
N LYS A 127 6.12 43.67 21.09
CA LYS A 127 5.77 42.53 21.95
C LYS A 127 4.90 41.51 21.21
N ILE A 128 3.94 41.96 20.40
CA ILE A 128 3.05 41.07 19.64
C ILE A 128 3.80 40.28 18.57
N MET A 129 4.76 40.90 17.87
CA MET A 129 5.60 40.21 16.88
C MET A 129 6.48 39.12 17.54
N MET A 130 7.06 39.45 18.70
CA MET A 130 7.91 38.53 19.45
C MET A 130 7.11 37.35 20.04
N GLU A 131 5.88 37.60 20.50
CA GLU A 131 4.97 36.56 20.97
C GLU A 131 4.52 35.64 19.81
N PHE A 132 4.34 36.18 18.61
CA PHE A 132 3.95 35.43 17.41
C PHE A 132 5.07 34.52 16.90
N GLU A 133 6.31 35.02 16.82
CA GLU A 133 7.49 34.22 16.47
C GLU A 133 7.65 33.05 17.44
N LYS A 134 7.52 33.30 18.75
CA LYS A 134 7.59 32.27 19.78
C LYS A 134 6.49 31.19 19.65
N GLN A 135 5.26 31.58 19.31
CA GLN A 135 4.17 30.61 19.13
C GLN A 135 4.32 29.80 17.83
N THR A 136 4.88 30.40 16.79
CA THR A 136 5.15 29.72 15.52
C THR A 136 6.27 28.68 15.69
N GLU A 137 7.33 29.03 16.39
CA GLU A 137 8.45 28.11 16.70
C GLU A 137 8.00 26.92 17.57
N ILE A 138 7.11 27.16 18.55
CA ILE A 138 6.49 26.07 19.34
C ILE A 138 5.63 25.15 18.47
N MET A 139 4.98 25.69 17.44
CA MET A 139 4.16 24.91 16.52
C MET A 139 5.03 24.03 15.62
N ASP A 140 6.11 24.60 15.05
CA ASP A 140 7.05 23.87 14.19
C ASP A 140 7.75 22.74 14.96
N MET A 141 8.17 22.97 16.21
CA MET A 141 8.77 21.93 17.06
C MET A 141 7.80 20.79 17.40
N LYS A 142 6.50 21.07 17.52
CA LYS A 142 5.48 20.03 17.70
C LYS A 142 5.21 19.24 16.43
N GLU A 143 5.33 19.88 15.27
CA GLU A 143 5.20 19.22 13.97
C GLU A 143 6.40 18.28 13.71
N GLU A 144 7.61 18.69 14.08
CA GLU A 144 8.85 17.88 14.00
C GLU A 144 8.78 16.66 14.94
N MET A 145 8.41 16.83 16.21
CA MET A 145 8.23 15.69 17.13
C MET A 145 7.13 14.72 16.68
N MET A 146 6.11 15.19 15.95
CA MET A 146 5.07 14.32 15.40
C MET A 146 5.53 13.63 14.11
N GLY A 147 6.41 14.27 13.33
CA GLY A 147 7.04 13.68 12.15
C GLY A 147 7.95 12.51 12.51
N ASP A 148 8.83 12.69 13.50
CA ASP A 148 9.77 11.64 13.94
C ASP A 148 9.03 10.43 14.53
N ALA A 149 7.93 10.63 15.27
CA ALA A 149 7.14 9.52 15.82
C ALA A 149 6.36 8.72 14.75
N ILE A 150 6.10 9.32 13.58
CA ILE A 150 5.42 8.67 12.45
C ILE A 150 6.46 7.96 11.56
N ASP A 151 7.65 8.54 11.40
CA ASP A 151 8.75 7.94 10.61
C ASP A 151 9.34 6.71 11.32
N ASP A 152 9.48 6.75 12.66
CA ASP A 152 9.96 5.63 13.48
C ASP A 152 8.94 4.47 13.57
N ALA A 153 7.66 4.74 13.29
CA ALA A 153 6.59 3.73 13.21
C ALA A 153 6.43 3.13 11.79
N MET A 154 7.05 3.74 10.77
CA MET A 154 6.92 3.35 9.36
C MET A 154 8.25 2.84 8.77
N GLY A 155 9.16 2.38 9.65
CA GLY A 155 10.40 1.70 9.27
C GLY A 155 10.11 0.51 8.35
N ASP A 156 10.38 0.71 7.07
CA ASP A 156 10.22 -0.26 5.98
C ASP A 156 11.35 -1.30 6.11
N ALA A 157 11.12 -2.29 6.98
CA ALA A 157 11.85 -3.54 6.98
C ALA A 157 11.07 -4.54 6.10
N ASP A 158 11.85 -5.35 5.38
CA ASP A 158 11.44 -6.60 4.74
C ASP A 158 10.80 -6.49 3.35
N ASP A 159 11.63 -6.61 2.31
CA ASP A 159 11.15 -6.63 0.92
C ASP A 159 11.63 -7.84 0.10
N GLU A 160 12.34 -8.82 0.70
CA GLU A 160 12.78 -10.03 -0.02
C GLU A 160 12.41 -11.36 0.65
N GLU A 161 12.56 -11.54 1.97
CA GLU A 161 12.11 -12.77 2.65
C GLU A 161 10.58 -12.87 2.78
N GLU A 162 9.90 -11.74 3.00
CA GLU A 162 8.44 -11.67 3.03
C GLU A 162 7.83 -12.05 1.67
N THR A 163 8.47 -11.71 0.54
CA THR A 163 7.96 -12.09 -0.78
C THR A 163 7.86 -13.60 -0.96
N GLU A 164 8.85 -14.37 -0.47
CA GLU A 164 8.81 -15.83 -0.59
C GLU A 164 7.80 -16.45 0.38
N GLN A 165 7.67 -15.90 1.60
CA GLN A 165 6.64 -16.32 2.56
C GLN A 165 5.22 -16.01 2.07
N VAL A 166 5.00 -14.84 1.48
CA VAL A 166 3.69 -14.46 0.93
C VAL A 166 3.34 -15.30 -0.29
N VAL A 167 4.33 -15.65 -1.13
CA VAL A 167 4.10 -16.61 -2.23
C VAL A 167 3.72 -17.98 -1.66
N ALA A 168 4.42 -18.49 -0.65
CA ALA A 168 4.06 -19.74 0.00
C ALA A 168 2.65 -19.70 0.62
N GLN A 169 2.32 -18.61 1.34
CA GLN A 169 1.02 -18.41 1.96
C GLN A 169 -0.13 -18.33 0.94
N VAL A 170 0.06 -17.61 -0.19
CA VAL A 170 -0.95 -17.57 -1.26
C VAL A 170 -1.12 -18.95 -1.90
N LEU A 171 -0.04 -19.72 -2.06
CA LEU A 171 -0.12 -21.08 -2.60
C LEU A 171 -0.82 -22.04 -1.64
N ASP A 172 -0.59 -21.89 -0.33
CA ASP A 172 -1.26 -22.68 0.71
C ASP A 172 -2.75 -22.31 0.82
N GLU A 173 -3.10 -21.03 0.79
CA GLU A 173 -4.51 -20.58 0.76
C GLU A 173 -5.25 -21.10 -0.49
N LEU A 174 -4.57 -21.17 -1.64
CA LEU A 174 -5.10 -21.76 -2.86
C LEU A 174 -5.17 -23.30 -2.80
N GLY A 175 -4.19 -23.94 -2.17
CA GLY A 175 -4.14 -25.39 -1.96
C GLY A 175 -5.24 -25.88 -1.01
N ILE A 176 -5.48 -25.14 0.08
CA ILE A 176 -6.57 -25.39 1.03
C ILE A 176 -7.93 -25.22 0.35
N GLN A 177 -8.15 -24.14 -0.41
CA GLN A 177 -9.39 -23.94 -1.20
C GLN A 177 -9.65 -25.09 -2.19
N MET A 178 -8.60 -25.61 -2.84
CA MET A 178 -8.76 -26.71 -3.81
C MET A 178 -9.05 -28.05 -3.13
N SER A 179 -8.43 -28.33 -1.97
CA SER A 179 -8.76 -29.51 -1.17
C SER A 179 -10.16 -29.43 -0.55
N GLU A 180 -10.63 -28.24 -0.17
CA GLU A 180 -11.95 -28.02 0.40
C GLU A 180 -13.05 -28.22 -0.66
N GLU A 181 -12.86 -27.70 -1.89
CA GLU A 181 -13.73 -27.96 -3.04
C GLU A 181 -13.78 -29.45 -3.44
N LEU A 182 -12.68 -30.20 -3.31
CA LEU A 182 -12.66 -31.64 -3.60
C LEU A 182 -13.26 -32.49 -2.47
N SER A 183 -13.12 -32.08 -1.20
CA SER A 183 -13.68 -32.80 -0.06
C SER A 183 -15.21 -32.66 0.06
N GLY A 184 -15.78 -31.61 -0.55
CA GLY A 184 -17.22 -31.37 -0.61
C GLY A 184 -17.97 -32.12 -1.72
N LEU A 185 -17.27 -32.85 -2.61
CA LEU A 185 -17.91 -33.68 -3.63
C LEU A 185 -18.23 -35.06 -3.03
N PRO A 186 -19.49 -35.55 -3.10
CA PRO A 186 -19.81 -36.89 -2.61
C PRO A 186 -19.02 -37.92 -3.42
N SER A 187 -18.16 -38.68 -2.74
CA SER A 187 -17.43 -39.82 -3.31
C SER A 187 -18.42 -40.73 -4.04
N ALA A 188 -18.25 -40.86 -5.35
CA ALA A 188 -19.03 -41.77 -6.18
C ALA A 188 -18.55 -43.22 -5.96
N ASP A 189 -18.71 -43.73 -4.74
CA ASP A 189 -18.33 -45.09 -4.36
C ASP A 189 -19.52 -46.07 -4.34
N ASN A 190 -20.67 -45.69 -4.90
CA ASN A 190 -21.89 -46.51 -4.79
C ASN A 190 -22.65 -46.73 -6.10
N ALA A 191 -21.93 -46.84 -7.21
CA ALA A 191 -22.52 -47.13 -8.52
C ALA A 191 -21.91 -48.34 -9.20
N LEU A 192 -21.73 -49.47 -8.51
CA LEU A 192 -21.42 -50.78 -9.11
C LEU A 192 -21.91 -51.93 -8.22
N ALA A 193 -23.24 -51.99 -8.01
CA ALA A 193 -23.90 -53.16 -7.45
C ALA A 193 -24.96 -53.69 -8.42
N SER A 194 -24.52 -54.48 -9.42
CA SER A 194 -25.34 -55.52 -10.07
C SER A 194 -24.50 -56.33 -11.06
N GLY A 195 -24.47 -57.68 -10.92
CA GLY A 195 -24.14 -58.57 -12.03
C GLY A 195 -23.07 -59.66 -11.77
N THR A 196 -23.53 -60.81 -11.31
CA THR A 196 -22.83 -62.09 -11.06
C THR A 196 -22.05 -62.68 -12.26
N LYS A 197 -20.78 -63.11 -12.06
CA LYS A 197 -20.24 -64.51 -12.29
C LYS A 197 -18.69 -64.59 -12.43
N LYS A 198 -18.09 -65.40 -11.53
CA LYS A 198 -16.91 -66.31 -11.63
C LYS A 198 -15.69 -65.93 -12.52
N GLN A 199 -14.52 -65.71 -11.89
CA GLN A 199 -13.28 -66.53 -12.00
C GLN A 199 -12.14 -65.97 -11.11
N GLN A 200 -11.25 -66.87 -10.66
CA GLN A 200 -10.21 -66.75 -9.62
C GLN A 200 -8.95 -65.93 -10.05
N PRO A 201 -8.05 -65.58 -9.10
CA PRO A 201 -7.16 -64.41 -9.14
C PRO A 201 -5.77 -64.68 -9.73
N VAL A 202 -5.11 -63.62 -10.21
CA VAL A 202 -3.65 -63.59 -10.44
C VAL A 202 -3.02 -62.35 -9.79
N ALA A 203 -2.24 -62.65 -8.76
CA ALA A 203 -1.08 -61.97 -8.18
C ALA A 203 -0.80 -60.49 -8.55
N ALA A 204 -0.88 -59.62 -7.52
CA ALA A 204 -0.22 -58.31 -7.47
C ALA A 204 0.25 -57.96 -6.04
N GLU A 205 0.74 -58.95 -5.27
CA GLU A 205 1.20 -58.77 -3.87
C GLU A 205 2.73 -58.92 -3.67
N ALA A 206 3.51 -59.13 -4.74
CA ALA A 206 4.95 -59.41 -4.60
C ALA A 206 5.87 -58.17 -4.61
N ALA A 207 5.34 -56.95 -4.78
CA ALA A 207 6.17 -55.73 -4.87
C ALA A 207 6.20 -54.87 -3.59
N VAL A 208 5.35 -55.17 -2.60
CA VAL A 208 5.24 -54.35 -1.37
C VAL A 208 6.08 -54.95 -0.23
N SER A 209 6.34 -56.26 -0.23
CA SER A 209 7.11 -56.93 0.83
C SER A 209 8.62 -56.65 0.78
N ASP A 210 9.19 -56.41 -0.40
CA ASP A 210 10.64 -56.15 -0.54
C ASP A 210 11.03 -54.74 -0.06
N ALA A 211 10.15 -53.75 -0.27
CA ALA A 211 10.39 -52.39 0.20
C ALA A 211 10.35 -52.28 1.74
N ASP A 212 9.46 -53.03 2.38
CA ASP A 212 9.36 -53.08 3.84
C ASP A 212 10.53 -53.83 4.48
N ALA A 213 11.07 -54.86 3.82
CA ALA A 213 12.25 -55.59 4.30
C ALA A 213 13.53 -54.73 4.28
N ASP A 214 13.75 -53.94 3.22
CA ASP A 214 14.89 -53.04 3.11
C ASP A 214 14.83 -51.88 4.11
N LEU A 215 13.63 -51.37 4.41
CA LEU A 215 13.43 -50.33 5.43
C LEU A 215 13.69 -50.86 6.85
N GLN A 216 13.28 -52.09 7.15
CA GLN A 216 13.55 -52.72 8.45
C GLN A 216 15.04 -52.97 8.68
N ALA A 217 15.77 -53.43 7.66
CA ALA A 217 17.22 -53.62 7.75
C ALA A 217 17.97 -52.28 7.99
N ARG A 218 17.53 -51.19 7.35
CA ARG A 218 18.08 -49.85 7.58
C ARG A 218 17.79 -49.32 9.00
N LEU A 219 16.61 -49.61 9.55
CA LEU A 219 16.26 -49.21 10.92
C LEU A 219 17.08 -49.97 11.97
N GLU A 220 17.37 -51.25 11.76
CA GLU A 220 18.22 -52.03 12.67
C GLU A 220 19.68 -51.55 12.67
N MET A 221 20.23 -51.14 11.53
CA MET A 221 21.57 -50.54 11.47
C MET A 221 21.68 -49.21 12.22
N LEU A 222 20.61 -48.41 12.22
CA LEU A 222 20.55 -47.14 12.96
C LEU A 222 20.38 -47.34 14.47
N ARG A 223 19.81 -48.47 14.88
CA ARG A 223 19.57 -48.80 16.29
C ARG A 223 20.79 -49.43 16.98
N LYS A 224 21.81 -49.80 16.19
CA LYS A 224 23.04 -50.47 16.67
C LYS A 224 24.27 -49.54 16.72
N ASN A 225 24.12 -48.27 16.33
CA ASN A 225 25.12 -47.22 16.47
C ASN A 225 24.74 -46.25 17.59
#